data_AF-A0A0B7MZJ3-F1
#
_entry.id   AF-A0A0B7MZJ3-F1
#
_cell.length_a   1.000
_cell.length_b   1.000
_cell.length_c   1.000
_cell.angle_alpha   90.00
_cell.angle_beta   90.00
_cell.angle_gamma   90.00
#
_symmetry.space_group_name_H-M   'P 1'
#
loop_
_entity.id
_entity.type
_entity.pdbx_description
1 polymer ?
#
loop_
_entity_poly.entity_id
_entity_poly.type
_entity_poly.pdbx_seq_one_letter_code
_entity_poly.pdbx_strand_id
1 'polypeptide(L)'
;MVHGPCGDINPNSPCMQKDVNGVLKCSKRFPKTFSESTIINEDGYPQYKRTRSVDTSTLYTIPNPGRQNSGRFTIDNRWIVPFNPYLSKKYKAHINVECCQSVQAVKYINKNIYKGSDRTTLRVSDTENEIDKYLQSRYIGPTEAFSRIFEYKIHEEDPTVTLLPIHLPNQQPVFFSEDSSPNQIQTIL
;
A
#
# COMPACT_ATOMS: atom_id res chain seq x y z
N MET A 1 -3.81 -18.45 -1.48
CA MET A 1 -4.24 -17.76 -0.24
C MET A 1 -5.74 -17.52 -0.33
N VAL A 2 -6.46 -17.63 0.80
CA VAL A 2 -7.93 -17.53 0.83
C VAL A 2 -8.34 -16.35 1.70
N HIS A 3 -9.22 -15.50 1.19
CA HIS A 3 -9.89 -14.48 2.00
C HIS A 3 -10.93 -15.17 2.89
N GLY A 4 -10.88 -14.90 4.19
CA GLY A 4 -11.86 -15.44 5.13
C GLY A 4 -13.29 -14.99 4.76
N PRO A 5 -14.32 -15.82 5.02
CA PRO A 5 -15.70 -15.42 4.75
C PRO A 5 -16.05 -14.11 5.45
N CYS A 6 -16.78 -13.26 4.75
CA CYS A 6 -17.20 -11.93 5.21
C CYS A 6 -18.54 -11.56 4.57
N GLY A 7 -19.03 -10.34 4.82
CA GLY A 7 -20.34 -9.92 4.35
C GLY A 7 -21.43 -10.60 5.16
N ASP A 8 -22.52 -10.98 4.51
CA ASP A 8 -23.66 -11.62 5.17
C ASP A 8 -23.29 -12.97 5.82
N ILE A 9 -22.25 -13.62 5.31
CA ILE A 9 -21.74 -14.90 5.84
C ILE A 9 -21.04 -14.69 7.18
N ASN A 10 -20.33 -13.57 7.36
CA ASN A 10 -19.70 -13.21 8.63
C ASN A 10 -19.56 -11.68 8.75
N PRO A 11 -20.59 -11.02 9.31
CA PRO A 11 -20.59 -9.56 9.46
C PRO A 11 -19.51 -9.04 10.41
N ASN A 12 -19.01 -9.89 11.30
CA ASN A 12 -18.01 -9.55 12.32
C ASN A 12 -16.56 -9.65 11.79
N SER A 13 -16.36 -9.99 10.52
CA SER A 13 -15.02 -10.08 9.94
C SER A 13 -14.31 -8.72 9.97
N PRO A 14 -13.00 -8.65 10.30
CA PRO A 14 -12.26 -7.38 10.43
C PRO A 14 -12.25 -6.50 9.17
N CYS A 15 -12.48 -7.11 8.01
CA CYS A 15 -12.54 -6.39 6.73
C CYS A 15 -13.85 -5.63 6.52
N MET A 16 -14.87 -5.84 7.34
CA MET A 16 -16.19 -5.22 7.18
C MET A 16 -16.17 -3.77 7.63
N GLN A 17 -16.63 -2.87 6.76
CA GLN A 17 -16.68 -1.42 6.99
C GLN A 17 -18.00 -0.87 6.44
N LYS A 18 -18.56 0.16 7.08
CA LYS A 18 -19.72 0.87 6.53
C LYS A 18 -19.29 1.75 5.37
N ASP A 19 -19.99 1.66 4.24
CA ASP A 19 -19.81 2.60 3.15
C ASP A 19 -20.45 3.96 3.47
N VAL A 20 -20.36 4.89 2.51
CA VAL A 20 -20.91 6.26 2.65
C VAL A 20 -22.42 6.29 2.93
N ASN A 21 -23.14 5.22 2.59
CA ASN A 21 -24.57 5.09 2.83
C ASN A 21 -24.89 4.28 4.10
N GLY A 22 -23.87 3.96 4.91
CA GLY A 22 -24.02 3.16 6.12
C GLY A 22 -24.13 1.65 5.89
N VAL A 23 -24.00 1.17 4.65
CA VAL A 23 -24.13 -0.25 4.31
C VAL A 23 -22.83 -0.97 4.64
N LEU A 24 -22.92 -2.04 5.45
CA LEU A 24 -21.76 -2.84 5.84
C LEU A 24 -21.25 -3.64 4.64
N LYS A 25 -20.05 -3.32 4.15
CA LYS A 25 -19.41 -3.97 3.00
C LYS A 25 -17.99 -4.40 3.32
N CYS A 26 -17.51 -5.43 2.64
CA CYS A 26 -16.09 -5.81 2.73
C CYS A 26 -15.23 -4.71 2.07
N SER A 27 -14.35 -4.09 2.86
CA SER A 27 -13.37 -3.10 2.39
C SER A 27 -12.47 -3.60 1.27
N LYS A 28 -12.28 -4.93 1.17
CA LYS A 28 -11.49 -5.61 0.12
C LYS A 28 -12.34 -6.07 -1.07
N ARG A 29 -13.64 -5.76 -1.07
CA ARG A 29 -14.63 -6.07 -2.11
C ARG A 29 -14.76 -7.58 -2.38
N PHE A 30 -14.84 -8.40 -1.33
CA PHE A 30 -15.12 -9.84 -1.43
C PHE A 30 -16.60 -10.15 -1.14
N PRO A 31 -17.18 -11.21 -1.73
CA PRO A 31 -16.57 -12.06 -2.78
C PRO A 31 -16.37 -11.30 -4.09
N LYS A 32 -15.34 -11.65 -4.85
CA LYS A 32 -15.10 -11.06 -6.19
C LYS A 32 -16.08 -11.64 -7.21
N THR A 33 -16.28 -10.95 -8.32
CA THR A 33 -17.05 -11.48 -9.46
C THR A 33 -16.27 -12.56 -10.21
N PHE A 34 -16.98 -13.50 -10.83
CA PHE A 34 -16.36 -14.39 -11.80
C PHE A 34 -15.97 -13.60 -13.06
N SER A 35 -14.90 -14.02 -13.72
CA SER A 35 -14.37 -13.39 -14.92
C SER A 35 -13.61 -14.44 -15.73
N GLU A 36 -13.86 -14.53 -17.04
CA GLU A 36 -13.18 -15.53 -17.89
C GLU A 36 -11.80 -15.07 -18.39
N SER A 37 -11.50 -13.79 -18.25
CA SER A 37 -10.22 -13.17 -18.57
C SER A 37 -9.80 -12.18 -17.48
N THR A 38 -8.50 -11.82 -17.49
CA THR A 38 -7.98 -10.73 -16.67
C THR A 38 -8.16 -9.43 -17.43
N ILE A 39 -8.83 -8.46 -16.81
CA ILE A 39 -9.12 -7.14 -17.40
C ILE A 39 -8.38 -6.08 -16.58
N ILE A 40 -7.69 -5.18 -17.26
CA ILE A 40 -7.04 -4.02 -16.65
C ILE A 40 -8.01 -2.85 -16.73
N ASN A 41 -8.55 -2.46 -15.58
CA ASN A 41 -9.50 -1.36 -15.50
C ASN A 41 -8.77 -0.01 -15.44
N GLU A 42 -9.44 1.06 -15.86
CA GLU A 42 -8.93 2.44 -15.81
C GLU A 42 -8.72 2.96 -14.38
N ASP A 43 -9.51 2.44 -13.41
CA ASP A 43 -9.36 2.71 -11.97
C ASP A 43 -8.10 2.08 -11.37
N GLY A 44 -7.36 1.33 -12.19
CA GLY A 44 -6.03 0.88 -11.93
C GLY A 44 -5.89 -0.43 -11.18
N TYR A 45 -7.00 -1.05 -10.80
CA TYR A 45 -7.00 -2.37 -10.17
C TYR A 45 -7.38 -3.44 -11.19
N PRO A 46 -6.55 -4.47 -11.41
CA PRO A 46 -6.89 -5.53 -12.35
C PRO A 46 -8.04 -6.39 -11.80
N GLN A 47 -9.01 -6.67 -12.66
CA GLN A 47 -9.99 -7.72 -12.44
C GLN A 47 -9.43 -9.04 -12.97
N TYR A 48 -8.87 -9.85 -12.09
CA TYR A 48 -8.31 -11.14 -12.46
C TYR A 48 -9.34 -12.13 -12.99
N LYS A 49 -8.90 -12.98 -13.93
CA LYS A 49 -9.62 -14.19 -14.30
C LYS A 49 -9.96 -15.01 -13.05
N ARG A 50 -11.25 -15.27 -12.88
CA ARG A 50 -11.86 -16.11 -11.85
C ARG A 50 -12.92 -16.94 -12.56
N THR A 51 -12.49 -18.05 -13.15
CA THR A 51 -13.41 -18.97 -13.83
C THR A 51 -14.24 -19.69 -12.78
N ARG A 52 -15.53 -19.89 -13.06
CA ARG A 52 -16.39 -20.73 -12.23
C ARG A 52 -15.92 -22.17 -12.36
N SER A 53 -15.70 -22.85 -11.23
CA SER A 53 -15.38 -24.28 -11.30
C SER A 53 -16.56 -25.04 -11.89
N VAL A 54 -16.31 -25.83 -12.94
CA VAL A 54 -17.31 -26.73 -13.54
C VAL A 54 -17.37 -28.03 -12.74
N ASP A 55 -16.26 -28.41 -12.11
CA ASP A 55 -16.17 -29.57 -11.25
C ASP A 55 -16.31 -29.17 -9.77
N THR A 56 -17.38 -29.63 -9.13
CA THR A 56 -17.68 -29.38 -7.73
C THR A 56 -16.84 -30.23 -6.77
N SER A 57 -16.15 -31.27 -7.25
CA SER A 57 -15.31 -32.15 -6.43
C SER A 57 -14.04 -31.46 -5.89
N THR A 58 -13.60 -30.38 -6.55
CA THR A 58 -12.42 -29.60 -6.19
C THR A 58 -12.71 -28.44 -5.23
N LEU A 59 -13.99 -28.25 -4.86
CA LEU A 59 -14.40 -27.14 -4.02
C LEU A 59 -14.08 -27.40 -2.56
N TYR A 60 -13.34 -26.46 -1.95
CA TYR A 60 -12.98 -26.54 -0.54
C TYR A 60 -14.14 -26.04 0.33
N THR A 61 -14.54 -26.81 1.33
CA THR A 61 -15.62 -26.42 2.25
C THR A 61 -15.09 -26.26 3.67
N ILE A 62 -15.53 -25.19 4.34
CA ILE A 62 -15.19 -24.89 5.75
C ILE A 62 -16.47 -24.85 6.60
N PRO A 63 -16.37 -25.00 7.93
CA PRO A 63 -17.49 -24.67 8.82
C PRO A 63 -17.95 -23.23 8.60
N ASN A 64 -19.26 -22.98 8.62
CA ASN A 64 -19.79 -21.64 8.43
C ASN A 64 -19.40 -20.73 9.62
N PRO A 65 -18.59 -19.68 9.42
CA PRO A 65 -18.03 -18.90 10.52
C PRO A 65 -19.00 -17.92 11.17
N GLY A 66 -20.14 -17.59 10.53
CA GLY A 66 -21.08 -16.60 11.06
C GLY A 66 -22.24 -17.14 11.88
N ARG A 67 -22.48 -18.46 11.86
CA ARG A 67 -23.56 -19.10 12.62
C ARG A 67 -23.12 -20.50 13.03
N GLN A 68 -22.86 -20.67 14.31
CA GLN A 68 -22.67 -22.00 14.88
C GLN A 68 -23.98 -22.79 14.61
N ASN A 69 -23.91 -23.85 13.80
CA ASN A 69 -25.00 -24.72 13.32
C ASN A 69 -25.59 -24.47 11.91
N SER A 70 -25.05 -23.56 11.08
CA SER A 70 -25.61 -23.28 9.74
C SER A 70 -24.92 -23.99 8.57
N GLY A 71 -24.39 -25.20 8.79
CA GLY A 71 -23.81 -26.03 7.74
C GLY A 71 -22.38 -25.64 7.32
N ARG A 72 -21.97 -26.08 6.12
CA ARG A 72 -20.65 -25.82 5.53
C ARG A 72 -20.73 -24.68 4.53
N PHE A 73 -19.68 -23.86 4.48
CA PHE A 73 -19.49 -22.81 3.49
C PHE A 73 -18.47 -23.25 2.44
N THR A 74 -18.82 -23.11 1.16
CA THR A 74 -17.96 -23.48 0.05
C THR A 74 -17.12 -22.30 -0.41
N ILE A 75 -15.81 -22.48 -0.41
CA ILE A 75 -14.83 -21.51 -0.90
C ILE A 75 -14.57 -21.83 -2.37
N ASP A 76 -15.03 -20.92 -3.24
CA ASP A 76 -14.74 -20.95 -4.67
C ASP A 76 -13.71 -19.88 -5.06
N ASN A 77 -13.43 -19.79 -6.36
CA ASN A 77 -12.46 -18.84 -6.93
C ASN A 77 -12.75 -17.37 -6.63
N ARG A 78 -13.94 -17.00 -6.13
CA ARG A 78 -14.27 -15.61 -5.76
C ARG A 78 -13.62 -15.17 -4.45
N TRP A 79 -13.18 -16.13 -3.63
CA TRP A 79 -12.58 -15.91 -2.32
C TRP A 79 -11.06 -15.97 -2.34
N ILE A 80 -10.45 -16.31 -3.48
CA ILE A 80 -9.00 -16.44 -3.59
C ILE A 80 -8.34 -15.07 -3.71
N VAL A 81 -7.32 -14.83 -2.90
CA VAL A 81 -6.46 -13.65 -2.99
C VAL A 81 -5.32 -13.98 -3.97
N PRO A 82 -5.04 -13.14 -4.98
CA PRO A 82 -3.91 -13.34 -5.89
C PRO A 82 -2.59 -13.51 -5.13
N PHE A 83 -1.88 -14.61 -5.42
CA PHE A 83 -0.64 -14.96 -4.75
C PHE A 83 0.27 -15.73 -5.70
N ASN A 84 1.56 -15.77 -5.39
CA ASN A 84 2.52 -16.62 -6.09
C ASN A 84 2.95 -17.78 -5.16
N PRO A 85 2.62 -19.04 -5.49
CA PRO A 85 2.95 -20.20 -4.66
C PRO A 85 4.45 -20.35 -4.38
N TYR A 86 5.30 -20.04 -5.36
CA TYR A 86 6.75 -20.10 -5.20
C TYR A 86 7.23 -19.07 -4.18
N LEU A 87 6.80 -17.80 -4.31
CA LEU A 87 7.19 -16.75 -3.37
C LEU A 87 6.68 -17.06 -1.94
N SER A 88 5.42 -17.45 -1.80
CA SER A 88 4.86 -17.81 -0.48
C SER A 88 5.62 -18.96 0.17
N LYS A 89 6.01 -19.99 -0.60
CA LYS A 89 6.78 -21.13 -0.09
C LYS A 89 8.24 -20.75 0.23
N LYS A 90 8.89 -19.96 -0.63
CA LYS A 90 10.29 -19.53 -0.47
C LYS A 90 10.49 -18.73 0.81
N TYR A 91 9.59 -17.78 1.08
CA TYR A 91 9.70 -16.88 2.23
C TYR A 91 8.88 -17.32 3.45
N LYS A 92 8.15 -18.44 3.35
CA LYS A 92 7.22 -18.92 4.40
C LYS A 92 6.29 -17.81 4.91
N ALA A 93 5.79 -16.99 3.98
CA ALA A 93 5.02 -15.79 4.28
C ALA A 93 3.80 -15.66 3.36
N HIS A 94 2.79 -14.93 3.85
CA HIS A 94 1.60 -14.60 3.07
C HIS A 94 1.91 -13.44 2.13
N ILE A 95 2.27 -13.77 0.89
CA ILE A 95 2.64 -12.78 -0.14
C ILE A 95 1.51 -12.62 -1.14
N ASN A 96 0.88 -11.45 -1.14
CA ASN A 96 -0.07 -11.04 -2.16
C ASN A 96 0.72 -10.52 -3.37
N VAL A 97 0.32 -10.91 -4.57
CA VAL A 97 0.93 -10.44 -5.82
C VAL A 97 -0.12 -9.78 -6.67
N GLU A 98 0.08 -8.52 -7.01
CA GLU A 98 -0.84 -7.76 -7.86
C GLU A 98 -0.14 -7.23 -9.11
N CYS A 99 -0.80 -7.35 -10.26
CA CYS A 99 -0.42 -6.72 -11.50
C CYS A 99 -0.70 -5.22 -11.42
N CYS A 100 0.35 -4.43 -11.60
CA CYS A 100 0.32 -2.97 -11.59
C CYS A 100 0.62 -2.49 -13.01
N GLN A 101 -0.42 -2.16 -13.78
CA GLN A 101 -0.26 -1.67 -15.16
C GLN A 101 -0.81 -0.26 -15.37
N SER A 102 -1.57 0.27 -14.41
CA SER A 102 -2.13 1.61 -14.53
C SER A 102 -1.20 2.68 -13.99
N VAL A 103 -1.32 3.89 -14.56
CA VAL A 103 -0.61 5.08 -14.06
C VAL A 103 -0.95 5.33 -12.58
N GLN A 104 -2.18 5.04 -12.14
CA GLN A 104 -2.57 5.20 -10.74
C GLN A 104 -1.84 4.24 -9.80
N ALA A 105 -1.68 2.98 -10.20
CA ALA A 105 -0.98 1.98 -9.42
C ALA A 105 0.54 2.25 -9.40
N VAL A 106 1.12 2.70 -10.52
CA VAL A 106 2.52 3.16 -10.57
C VAL A 106 2.73 4.38 -9.67
N LYS A 107 1.84 5.38 -9.74
CA LYS A 107 1.85 6.53 -8.82
C LYS A 107 1.74 6.10 -7.37
N TYR A 108 0.95 5.07 -7.07
CA TYR A 108 0.81 4.55 -5.71
C TYR A 108 2.11 3.91 -5.21
N ILE A 109 2.77 3.05 -6.01
CA ILE A 109 4.05 2.43 -5.64
C ILE A 109 5.12 3.52 -5.44
N ASN A 110 5.29 4.39 -6.43
CA ASN A 110 6.26 5.49 -6.37
C ASN A 110 5.97 6.42 -5.20
N LYS A 111 4.70 6.71 -4.90
CA LYS A 111 4.35 7.45 -3.69
C LYS A 111 4.86 6.75 -2.45
N ASN A 112 4.79 5.42 -2.31
CA ASN A 112 5.30 4.76 -1.10
C ASN A 112 6.83 4.73 -1.03
N ILE A 113 7.51 4.59 -2.17
CA ILE A 113 8.99 4.58 -2.24
C ILE A 113 9.57 5.99 -2.00
N TYR A 114 8.99 6.99 -2.67
CA TYR A 114 9.51 8.37 -2.71
C TYR A 114 8.82 9.31 -1.72
N LYS A 115 7.74 8.90 -1.04
CA LYS A 115 7.21 9.68 0.07
C LYS A 115 8.25 9.66 1.18
N GLY A 116 8.93 10.80 1.34
CA GLY A 116 9.85 11.00 2.45
C GLY A 116 9.14 10.79 3.79
N SER A 117 9.95 10.56 4.82
CA SER A 117 9.56 10.54 6.23
C SER A 117 8.59 11.67 6.58
N ASP A 118 7.54 11.34 7.32
CA ASP A 118 6.59 12.35 7.79
C ASP A 118 7.31 13.39 8.67
N ARG A 119 6.99 14.67 8.48
CA ARG A 119 7.53 15.75 9.31
C ARG A 119 6.74 15.83 10.61
N THR A 120 7.43 15.91 11.73
CA THR A 120 6.84 16.11 13.05
C THR A 120 7.43 17.33 13.72
N THR A 121 6.63 18.03 14.51
CA THR A 121 7.07 19.16 15.32
C THR A 121 7.07 18.72 16.77
N LEU A 122 8.24 18.71 17.40
CA LEU A 122 8.42 18.36 18.81
C LEU A 122 8.55 19.63 19.62
N ARG A 123 7.82 19.73 20.73
CA ARG A 123 8.07 20.76 21.74
C ARG A 123 9.17 20.28 22.67
N VAL A 124 10.29 20.99 22.71
CA VAL A 124 11.51 20.54 23.40
C VAL A 124 11.80 21.35 24.65
N SER A 125 11.33 22.60 24.71
CA SER A 125 11.54 23.50 25.83
C SER A 125 10.28 24.31 26.14
N ASP A 126 10.27 24.91 27.33
CA ASP A 126 9.19 25.79 27.81
C ASP A 126 9.61 27.26 27.82
N THR A 127 10.35 27.67 26.79
CA THR A 127 10.76 29.06 26.59
C THR A 127 9.67 29.90 25.92
N GLU A 128 9.76 31.22 26.11
CA GLU A 128 8.99 32.22 25.37
C GLU A 128 9.47 32.35 23.91
N ASN A 129 10.76 32.06 23.64
CA ASN A 129 11.30 32.04 22.29
C ASN A 129 10.77 30.84 21.49
N GLU A 130 10.00 31.10 20.43
CA GLU A 130 9.37 30.08 19.57
C GLU A 130 10.39 29.17 18.87
N ILE A 131 11.55 29.72 18.47
CA ILE A 131 12.60 28.97 17.77
C ILE A 131 13.20 27.89 18.67
N ASP A 132 13.44 28.23 19.94
CA ASP A 132 13.99 27.29 20.93
C ASP A 132 12.94 26.32 21.47
N LYS A 133 11.65 26.67 21.30
CA LYS A 133 10.50 25.90 21.79
C LYS A 133 10.21 24.68 20.95
N TYR A 134 10.37 24.79 19.63
CA TYR A 134 9.94 23.77 18.67
C TYR A 134 11.08 23.26 17.80
N LEU A 135 11.25 21.94 17.77
CA LEU A 135 12.13 21.25 16.84
C LEU A 135 11.30 20.62 15.71
N GLN A 136 11.56 21.06 14.48
CA GLN A 136 11.06 20.36 13.30
C GLN A 136 11.98 19.17 13.01
N SER A 137 11.42 17.97 13.06
CA SER A 137 12.15 16.74 12.81
C SER A 137 11.40 15.86 11.81
N ARG A 138 12.09 14.82 11.33
CA ARG A 138 11.53 13.80 10.45
C ARG A 138 11.37 12.52 11.24
N TYR A 139 10.17 11.94 11.21
CA TYR A 139 9.89 10.67 11.88
C TYR A 139 10.10 9.51 10.91
N ILE A 140 10.87 8.52 11.33
CA ILE A 140 11.10 7.27 10.61
C ILE A 140 10.53 6.14 11.48
N GLY A 141 9.68 5.29 10.90
CA GLY A 141 9.09 4.17 11.63
C GLY A 141 10.12 3.09 12.01
N PRO A 142 9.86 2.26 13.04
CA PRO A 142 10.83 1.27 13.53
C PRO A 142 11.38 0.32 12.44
N THR A 143 10.52 -0.15 11.53
CA THR A 143 10.91 -1.05 10.43
C THR A 143 11.81 -0.38 9.40
N GLU A 144 11.54 0.89 9.08
CA GLU A 144 12.35 1.67 8.16
C GLU A 144 13.69 2.03 8.80
N ALA A 145 13.69 2.42 10.09
CA ALA A 145 14.90 2.70 10.85
C ALA A 145 15.81 1.47 10.94
N PHE A 146 15.25 0.29 11.25
CA PHE A 146 15.99 -0.98 11.23
C PHE A 146 16.65 -1.21 9.86
N SER A 147 15.88 -1.08 8.78
CA SER A 147 16.40 -1.30 7.43
C SER A 147 17.51 -0.31 7.05
N ARG A 148 17.42 0.94 7.50
CA ARG A 148 18.46 1.96 7.30
C ARG A 148 19.71 1.71 8.13
N ILE A 149 19.57 1.36 9.42
CA ILE A 149 20.70 1.07 10.34
C ILE A 149 21.53 -0.11 9.82
N PHE A 150 20.87 -1.13 9.27
CA PHE A 150 21.54 -2.31 8.72
C PHE A 150 21.85 -2.20 7.22
N GLU A 151 21.60 -1.03 6.60
CA GLU A 151 21.87 -0.76 5.18
C GLU A 151 21.27 -1.80 4.22
N TYR A 152 20.10 -2.35 4.54
CA TYR A 152 19.44 -3.30 3.66
C TYR A 152 18.96 -2.60 2.38
N LYS A 153 19.15 -3.25 1.22
CA LYS A 153 18.55 -2.80 -0.04
C LYS A 153 17.02 -2.92 0.07
N ILE A 154 16.36 -1.78 0.25
CA ILE A 154 14.88 -1.71 0.44
C ILE A 154 14.16 -1.64 -0.91
N HIS A 155 14.75 -0.96 -1.89
CA HIS A 155 14.21 -0.82 -3.23
C HIS A 155 15.33 -0.86 -4.28
N GLU A 156 14.98 -1.28 -5.48
CA GLU A 156 15.81 -1.25 -6.67
C GLU A 156 14.88 -0.94 -7.84
N GLU A 157 15.34 -0.12 -8.78
CA GLU A 157 14.59 0.29 -9.97
C GLU A 157 15.47 0.11 -11.20
N ASP A 158 14.93 -0.55 -12.21
CA ASP A 158 15.57 -0.72 -13.51
C ASP A 158 14.54 -0.46 -14.62
N PRO A 159 14.68 0.62 -15.41
CA PRO A 159 15.77 1.61 -15.39
C PRO A 159 15.68 2.55 -14.17
N THR A 160 16.80 3.18 -13.80
CA THR A 160 16.84 4.20 -12.75
C THR A 160 15.86 5.34 -13.06
N VAL A 161 14.95 5.64 -12.12
CA VAL A 161 14.05 6.79 -12.21
C VAL A 161 14.54 7.89 -11.29
N THR A 162 14.73 9.10 -11.82
CA THR A 162 15.10 10.27 -11.02
C THR A 162 13.94 11.27 -11.02
N LEU A 163 13.63 11.85 -9.86
CA LEU A 163 12.65 12.92 -9.75
C LEU A 163 13.17 14.18 -10.46
N LEU A 164 12.48 14.61 -11.51
CA LEU A 164 12.72 15.92 -12.12
C LEU A 164 12.07 17.00 -11.23
N PRO A 165 12.84 17.98 -10.72
CA PRO A 165 12.26 19.09 -9.99
C PRO A 165 11.41 19.94 -10.95
N ILE A 166 10.09 19.90 -10.76
CA ILE A 166 9.16 20.75 -11.50
C ILE A 166 9.00 22.04 -10.71
N HIS A 167 9.23 23.17 -11.37
CA HIS A 167 9.02 24.50 -10.81
C HIS A 167 8.31 25.40 -11.81
N LEU A 168 7.70 26.47 -11.33
CA LEU A 168 7.18 27.53 -12.19
C LEU A 168 8.32 28.33 -12.82
N PRO A 169 8.07 29.13 -13.87
CA PRO A 169 9.06 30.05 -14.41
C PRO A 169 9.67 30.90 -13.30
N ASN A 170 11.00 30.92 -13.21
CA ASN A 170 11.79 31.65 -12.20
C ASN A 170 11.64 31.17 -10.73
N GLN A 171 11.15 29.95 -10.51
CA GLN A 171 11.09 29.34 -9.17
C GLN A 171 11.98 28.08 -9.05
N GLN A 172 13.10 28.07 -9.78
CA GLN A 172 14.08 26.99 -9.68
C GLN A 172 14.56 26.83 -8.23
N PRO A 173 14.68 25.59 -7.71
CA PRO A 173 15.42 25.37 -6.49
C PRO A 173 16.88 25.76 -6.70
N VAL A 174 17.39 26.64 -5.84
CA VAL A 174 18.80 27.05 -5.79
C VAL A 174 19.48 26.27 -4.68
N PHE A 175 20.59 25.60 -4.98
CA PHE A 175 21.40 24.86 -4.02
C PHE A 175 22.67 25.63 -3.71
N PHE A 176 23.03 25.70 -2.43
CA PHE A 176 24.27 26.31 -1.96
C PHE A 176 25.21 25.20 -1.50
N SER A 177 26.48 25.25 -1.93
CA SER A 177 27.52 24.41 -1.33
C SER A 177 27.81 24.91 0.09
N GLU A 178 28.19 24.01 1.00
CA GLU A 178 28.61 24.39 2.36
C GLU A 178 29.79 25.38 2.35
N ASP A 179 30.63 25.34 1.31
CA ASP A 179 31.78 26.22 1.13
C ASP A 179 31.45 27.58 0.48
N SER A 180 30.17 27.86 0.21
CA SER A 180 29.77 29.08 -0.52
C SER A 180 29.90 30.33 0.35
N SER A 181 30.62 31.35 -0.13
CA SER A 181 30.71 32.63 0.56
C SER A 181 29.41 33.45 0.46
N PRO A 182 29.10 34.32 1.44
CA PRO A 182 27.90 35.17 1.41
C PRO A 182 27.75 36.00 0.12
N ASN A 183 28.86 36.47 -0.44
CA ASN A 183 28.85 37.24 -1.70
C ASN A 183 28.46 36.38 -2.90
N GLN A 184 28.90 35.12 -2.95
CA GLN A 184 28.52 34.18 -4.01
C GLN A 184 27.02 33.84 -3.92
N ILE A 185 26.49 33.67 -2.70
CA ILE A 185 25.07 33.43 -2.46
C ILE A 185 24.21 34.60 -2.97
N GLN A 186 24.65 35.84 -2.72
CA GLN A 186 23.93 37.05 -3.10
C GLN A 186 23.90 37.30 -4.62
N THR A 187 24.76 36.64 -5.40
CA THR A 187 24.80 36.76 -6.87
C THR A 187 23.84 35.79 -7.56
N ILE A 188 23.36 34.77 -6.84
CA ILE A 188 22.49 33.71 -7.36
C ILE A 188 21.01 33.99 -7.05
N LEU A 189 20.73 34.85 -6.05
CA LEU A 189 19.40 35.37 -5.70
C LEU A 189 19.01 36.56 -6.59
#